data_AF-A0A7Y3ECU6-F1
#
_entry.id   AF-A0A7Y3ECU6-F1
#
_cell.length_a   1.000
_cell.length_b   1.000
_cell.length_c   1.000
_cell.angle_alpha   90.00
_cell.angle_beta   90.00
_cell.angle_gamma   90.00
#
_symmetry.space_group_name_H-M   'P 1'
#
loop_
_entity.id
_entity.type
_entity.pdbx_description
1 polymer ?
#
loop_
_entity_poly.entity_id
_entity_poly.type
_entity_poly.pdbx_seq_one_letter_code
_entity_poly.pdbx_strand_id
1 'polypeptide(L)'
;MLKALSTPTNRRRTVFLLTACALLALGAAWVGIDDNPPGISLAYLSAATFAAAFTHPWRSPRSFRRLMYAAAGGFVVFAVLHNVFHAGASIPDLPRLAQQIFSGFGIASFFIAVLLCPPVFVLGAVAALVMSRRHPGS
;
A
#
# COMPACT_ATOMS: atom_id res chain seq x y z
N MET A 1 -8.89 17.60 -8.12
CA MET A 1 -7.65 17.27 -8.88
C MET A 1 -6.59 16.78 -7.90
N LEU A 2 -5.91 15.67 -8.21
CA LEU A 2 -4.80 15.17 -7.38
C LEU A 2 -3.66 16.21 -7.36
N LYS A 3 -3.24 16.68 -6.17
CA LYS A 3 -2.09 17.60 -6.02
C LYS A 3 -0.80 17.04 -6.62
N ALA A 4 -0.72 15.72 -6.74
CA ALA A 4 0.38 15.01 -7.40
C ALA A 4 0.46 15.33 -8.91
N LEU A 5 -0.66 15.60 -9.55
CA LEU A 5 -0.72 15.88 -11.00
C LEU A 5 -0.94 17.37 -11.32
N SER A 6 -1.03 18.23 -10.30
CA SER A 6 -1.49 19.62 -10.48
C SER A 6 -0.43 20.57 -11.04
N THR A 7 0.87 20.25 -10.90
CA THR A 7 1.97 21.07 -11.46
C THR A 7 2.86 20.21 -12.35
N PRO A 8 3.56 20.79 -13.35
CA PRO A 8 4.46 20.03 -14.22
C PRO A 8 5.55 19.29 -13.43
N THR A 9 6.07 19.92 -12.36
CA THR A 9 7.09 19.34 -11.49
C THR A 9 6.55 18.17 -10.67
N ASN A 10 5.37 18.31 -10.05
CA ASN A 10 4.75 17.21 -9.29
C ASN A 10 4.36 16.05 -10.22
N ARG A 11 3.88 16.36 -11.43
CA ARG A 11 3.54 15.35 -12.44
C ARG A 11 4.77 14.53 -12.83
N ARG A 12 5.91 15.19 -13.13
CA ARG A 12 7.18 14.49 -13.42
C ARG A 12 7.61 13.59 -12.27
N ARG A 13 7.55 14.08 -11.02
CA ARG A 13 7.87 13.28 -9.83
C ARG A 13 6.93 12.09 -9.64
N THR A 14 5.63 12.28 -9.87
CA THR A 14 4.63 11.20 -9.82
C THR A 14 4.94 10.13 -10.84
N VAL A 15 5.16 10.51 -12.10
CA VAL A 15 5.50 9.57 -13.17
C VAL A 15 6.78 8.81 -12.84
N PHE A 16 7.83 9.52 -12.39
CA PHE A 16 9.07 8.88 -11.96
C PHE A 16 8.86 7.85 -10.84
N LEU A 17 8.08 8.21 -9.80
CA LEU A 17 7.78 7.30 -8.70
C LEU A 17 6.95 6.09 -9.14
N LEU A 18 6.01 6.27 -10.07
CA LEU A 18 5.23 5.17 -10.64
C LEU A 18 6.08 4.26 -11.53
N THR A 19 6.99 4.83 -12.33
CA THR A 19 7.96 4.05 -13.10
C THR A 19 8.87 3.24 -12.17
N ALA A 20 9.39 3.86 -11.11
CA ALA A 20 10.20 3.17 -10.11
C ALA A 20 9.40 2.05 -9.42
N CYS A 21 8.15 2.32 -9.03
CA CYS A 21 7.24 1.32 -8.47
C CYS A 21 7.07 0.11 -9.40
N ALA A 22 6.85 0.34 -10.70
CA ALA A 22 6.68 -0.72 -11.68
C ALA A 22 7.97 -1.55 -11.84
N LEU A 23 9.14 -0.89 -11.95
CA LEU A 23 10.43 -1.57 -12.05
C LEU A 23 10.73 -2.40 -10.79
N LEU A 24 10.43 -1.88 -9.60
CA LEU A 24 10.59 -2.61 -8.34
C LEU A 24 9.66 -3.81 -8.25
N ALA A 25 8.40 -3.69 -8.71
CA ALA A 25 7.46 -4.79 -8.75
C ALA A 25 7.90 -5.90 -9.71
N LEU A 26 8.38 -5.53 -10.90
CA LEU A 26 8.96 -6.49 -11.85
C LEU A 26 10.21 -7.17 -11.28
N GLY A 27 11.07 -6.42 -10.60
CA GLY A 27 12.22 -6.97 -9.90
C GLY A 27 11.83 -7.96 -8.80
N ALA A 28 10.83 -7.63 -7.98
CA ALA A 28 10.30 -8.54 -6.96
C ALA A 28 9.74 -9.84 -7.57
N ALA A 29 8.99 -9.72 -8.68
CA ALA A 29 8.45 -10.87 -9.40
C ALA A 29 9.55 -11.75 -10.02
N TRP A 30 10.61 -11.13 -10.56
CA TRP A 30 11.75 -11.85 -11.13
C TRP A 30 12.55 -12.60 -10.05
N VAL A 31 12.89 -11.90 -8.97
CA VAL A 31 13.70 -12.43 -7.87
C VAL A 31 12.91 -13.46 -7.05
N GLY A 32 11.58 -13.37 -7.07
CA GLY A 32 10.67 -14.23 -6.30
C GLY A 32 10.49 -13.71 -4.86
N ILE A 33 9.28 -13.86 -4.33
CA ILE A 33 8.88 -13.37 -2.99
C ILE A 33 8.84 -14.51 -1.95
N ASP A 34 8.90 -15.76 -2.41
CA ASP A 34 8.80 -16.96 -1.57
C ASP A 34 10.10 -17.15 -0.76
N ASP A 35 10.04 -16.82 0.53
CA ASP A 35 11.15 -16.85 1.50
C ASP A 35 12.45 -16.18 1.02
N ASN A 36 12.34 -15.20 0.12
CA ASN A 36 13.46 -14.49 -0.45
C ASN A 36 13.49 -13.03 0.05
N PRO A 37 14.32 -12.70 1.06
CA PRO A 37 14.33 -11.37 1.65
C PRO A 37 14.56 -10.23 0.64
N PRO A 38 15.46 -10.35 -0.36
CA PRO A 38 15.54 -9.42 -1.49
C PRO A 38 14.23 -9.18 -2.24
N GLY A 39 13.48 -10.22 -2.60
CA GLY A 39 12.22 -10.05 -3.34
C GLY A 39 11.12 -9.42 -2.49
N ILE A 40 11.03 -9.83 -1.22
CA ILE A 40 10.12 -9.21 -0.24
C ILE A 40 10.45 -7.72 -0.09
N SER A 41 11.72 -7.37 0.11
CA SER A 41 12.11 -5.96 0.26
C SER A 41 11.83 -5.13 -1.00
N LEU A 42 12.03 -5.67 -2.20
CA LEU A 42 11.61 -5.03 -3.45
C LEU A 42 10.09 -4.79 -3.52
N ALA A 43 9.28 -5.77 -3.08
CA ALA A 43 7.83 -5.65 -3.06
C ALA A 43 7.36 -4.56 -2.07
N TYR A 44 7.95 -4.50 -0.88
CA TYR A 44 7.67 -3.44 0.11
C TYR A 44 8.11 -2.06 -0.39
N LEU A 45 9.26 -1.96 -1.07
CA LEU A 45 9.71 -0.71 -1.69
C LEU A 45 8.79 -0.28 -2.84
N SER A 46 8.28 -1.22 -3.63
CA SER A 46 7.29 -0.94 -4.67
C SER A 46 6.00 -0.35 -4.06
N ALA A 47 5.46 -0.97 -3.00
CA ALA A 47 4.30 -0.45 -2.29
C ALA A 47 4.55 0.94 -1.66
N ALA A 48 5.73 1.17 -1.06
CA ALA A 48 6.11 2.47 -0.51
C ALA A 48 6.21 3.55 -1.60
N THR A 49 6.83 3.24 -2.74
CA THR A 49 6.97 4.17 -3.87
C THR A 49 5.63 4.47 -4.54
N PHE A 50 4.74 3.49 -4.65
CA PHE A 50 3.35 3.69 -5.05
C PHE A 50 2.65 4.71 -4.14
N ALA A 51 2.71 4.51 -2.82
CA ALA A 51 2.09 5.44 -1.86
C ALA A 51 2.73 6.83 -1.90
N ALA A 52 4.06 6.90 -2.07
CA ALA A 52 4.80 8.15 -2.21
C ALA A 52 4.39 8.92 -3.47
N ALA A 53 4.07 8.23 -4.58
CA ALA A 53 3.64 8.87 -5.82
C ALA A 53 2.47 9.84 -5.60
N PHE A 54 1.53 9.49 -4.71
CA PHE A 54 0.36 10.31 -4.41
C PHE A 54 0.53 11.25 -3.21
N THR A 55 1.44 10.93 -2.29
CA THR A 55 1.58 11.66 -1.02
C THR A 55 2.76 12.64 -1.00
N HIS A 56 3.73 12.53 -1.92
CA HIS A 56 4.88 13.45 -2.01
C HIS A 56 4.55 14.96 -2.08
N PRO A 57 3.39 15.44 -2.60
CA PRO A 57 3.07 16.87 -2.62
C PRO A 57 2.55 17.38 -1.28
N TRP A 58 2.26 16.49 -0.31
CA TRP A 58 1.68 16.89 0.96
C TRP A 58 2.72 17.63 1.80
N ARG A 59 2.29 18.75 2.40
CA ARG A 59 3.16 19.61 3.23
C ARG A 59 2.72 19.69 4.68
N SER A 60 1.66 18.99 5.08
CA SER A 60 1.15 19.05 6.45
C SER A 60 1.38 17.74 7.21
N PRO A 61 1.92 17.79 8.44
CA PRO A 61 2.10 16.59 9.25
C PRO A 61 0.76 15.92 9.59
N ARG A 62 -0.32 16.72 9.72
CA ARG A 62 -1.68 16.21 9.96
C ARG A 62 -2.17 15.26 8.85
N SER A 63 -1.83 15.52 7.58
CA SER A 63 -2.22 14.62 6.48
C SER A 63 -1.48 13.29 6.54
N PHE A 64 -0.18 13.30 6.86
CA PHE A 64 0.59 12.07 7.03
C PHE A 64 0.15 11.27 8.27
N ARG A 65 -0.25 11.92 9.37
CA ARG A 65 -0.87 11.24 10.51
C ARG A 65 -2.18 10.55 10.12
N ARG A 66 -3.04 11.21 9.33
CA ARG A 66 -4.27 10.58 8.80
C ARG A 66 -3.96 9.37 7.91
N LEU A 67 -2.92 9.43 7.09
CA LEU A 67 -2.47 8.29 6.29
C LEU A 67 -2.01 7.11 7.17
N MET A 68 -1.23 7.39 8.22
CA MET A 68 -0.79 6.39 9.19
C MET A 68 -1.99 5.72 9.87
N TYR A 69 -2.96 6.50 10.39
CA TYR A 69 -4.16 5.94 11.01
C TYR A 69 -5.05 5.19 10.02
N ALA A 70 -5.18 5.68 8.79
CA ALA A 70 -5.90 4.99 7.73
C ALA A 70 -5.22 3.67 7.34
N ALA A 71 -3.89 3.60 7.34
CA ALA A 71 -3.15 2.38 7.08
C ALA A 71 -3.30 1.37 8.24
N ALA A 72 -3.26 1.83 9.49
CA ALA A 72 -3.50 0.99 10.65
C ALA A 72 -4.93 0.44 10.70
N GLY A 73 -5.93 1.30 10.49
CA GLY A 73 -7.33 0.88 10.38
C GLY A 73 -7.57 -0.03 9.18
N GLY A 74 -6.97 0.32 8.03
CA GLY A 74 -7.00 -0.50 6.82
C GLY A 74 -6.44 -1.89 7.04
N PHE A 75 -5.31 -2.03 7.73
CA PHE A 75 -4.73 -3.32 8.10
C PHE A 75 -5.76 -4.19 8.82
N VAL A 76 -6.40 -3.66 9.87
CA VAL A 76 -7.40 -4.39 10.65
C VAL A 76 -8.60 -4.78 9.78
N VAL A 77 -9.14 -3.84 9.01
CA VAL A 77 -10.29 -4.08 8.14
C VAL A 77 -9.99 -5.14 7.08
N PHE A 78 -8.85 -5.04 6.39
CA PHE A 78 -8.49 -5.99 5.34
C PHE A 78 -8.08 -7.36 5.90
N ALA A 79 -7.48 -7.41 7.10
CA ALA A 79 -7.24 -8.68 7.79
C ALA A 79 -8.56 -9.38 8.16
N VAL A 80 -9.55 -8.65 8.68
CA VAL A 80 -10.88 -9.22 8.94
C VAL A 80 -11.54 -9.67 7.64
N LEU A 81 -11.52 -8.83 6.59
CA LEU A 81 -12.08 -9.19 5.28
C LEU A 81 -11.43 -10.45 4.70
N HIS A 82 -10.12 -10.60 4.82
CA HIS A 82 -9.42 -11.82 4.38
C HIS A 82 -10.01 -13.06 5.06
N ASN A 83 -10.18 -13.02 6.38
CA ASN A 83 -10.74 -14.13 7.15
C ASN A 83 -12.21 -14.40 6.79
N VAL A 84 -13.02 -13.35 6.61
CA VAL A 84 -14.43 -13.48 6.20
C VAL A 84 -14.54 -14.12 4.82
N PHE A 85 -13.73 -13.66 3.86
CA PHE A 85 -13.74 -14.24 2.51
C PHE A 85 -13.21 -15.67 2.48
N HIS A 86 -12.19 -15.97 3.29
CA HIS A 86 -11.68 -17.32 3.44
C HIS A 86 -12.73 -18.28 4.03
N ALA A 87 -13.44 -17.85 5.06
CA ALA A 87 -14.56 -18.59 5.62
C ALA A 87 -15.68 -18.81 4.59
N GLY A 88 -16.05 -17.76 3.83
CA GLY A 88 -17.04 -17.84 2.76
C GLY A 88 -16.65 -18.80 1.62
N ALA A 89 -15.36 -18.83 1.25
CA ALA A 89 -14.84 -19.77 0.25
C ALA A 89 -14.89 -21.23 0.71
N SER A 90 -14.92 -21.47 2.03
CA SER A 90 -14.90 -22.81 2.63
C SER A 90 -16.30 -23.44 2.75
N ILE A 91 -17.36 -22.74 2.32
CA ILE A 91 -18.73 -23.27 2.34
C ILE A 91 -18.86 -24.40 1.29
N PRO A 92 -19.20 -25.64 1.69
CA PRO A 92 -19.14 -26.80 0.81
C PRO A 92 -20.10 -26.73 -0.38
N ASP A 93 -21.28 -26.14 -0.18
CA ASP A 93 -22.37 -26.14 -1.17
C ASP A 93 -22.35 -24.93 -2.11
N LEU A 94 -21.35 -24.06 -1.99
CA LEU A 94 -21.22 -22.91 -2.87
C LEU A 94 -20.83 -23.35 -4.30
N PRO A 95 -21.40 -22.74 -5.36
CA PRO A 95 -20.93 -22.98 -6.72
C PRO A 95 -19.44 -22.69 -6.85
N ARG A 96 -18.71 -23.49 -7.63
CA ARG A 96 -17.25 -23.34 -7.83
C ARG A 96 -16.84 -21.92 -8.20
N LEU A 97 -17.63 -21.25 -9.05
CA LEU A 97 -17.38 -19.85 -9.43
C LEU A 97 -17.43 -18.91 -8.22
N ALA A 98 -18.41 -19.10 -7.33
CA ALA A 98 -18.53 -18.31 -6.12
C ALA A 98 -17.33 -18.54 -5.18
N GLN A 99 -16.91 -19.81 -4.96
CA GLN A 99 -15.73 -20.12 -4.15
C GLN A 99 -14.45 -19.44 -4.69
N GLN A 100 -14.27 -19.41 -6.02
CA GLN A 100 -13.14 -18.73 -6.67
C GLN A 100 -13.19 -17.21 -6.46
N ILE A 101 -14.37 -16.60 -6.57
CA ILE A 101 -14.55 -15.16 -6.31
C ILE A 101 -14.22 -14.83 -4.85
N PHE A 102 -14.75 -15.60 -3.89
CA PHE A 102 -14.42 -15.45 -2.47
C PHE A 102 -12.92 -15.61 -2.21
N SER A 103 -12.29 -16.63 -2.80
CA SER A 103 -10.85 -16.85 -2.69
C SER A 103 -10.05 -15.67 -3.26
N GLY A 104 -10.43 -15.16 -4.43
CA GLY A 104 -9.78 -14.01 -5.05
C GLY A 104 -9.85 -12.75 -4.19
N PHE A 105 -11.01 -12.45 -3.63
CA PHE A 105 -11.17 -11.34 -2.68
C PHE A 105 -10.39 -11.55 -1.38
N GLY A 106 -10.34 -12.79 -0.87
CA GLY A 106 -9.53 -13.17 0.27
C GLY A 106 -8.05 -12.92 0.02
N ILE A 107 -7.53 -13.33 -1.13
CA ILE A 107 -6.12 -13.11 -1.51
C ILE A 107 -5.84 -11.61 -1.68
N ALA A 108 -6.71 -10.87 -2.39
CA ALA A 108 -6.53 -9.44 -2.60
C ALA A 108 -6.50 -8.66 -1.28
N SER A 109 -7.44 -8.96 -0.36
CA SER A 109 -7.48 -8.32 0.97
C SER A 109 -6.26 -8.66 1.80
N PHE A 110 -5.77 -9.91 1.75
CA PHE A 110 -4.51 -10.30 2.39
C PHE A 110 -3.32 -9.50 1.87
N PHE A 111 -3.17 -9.38 0.54
CA PHE A 111 -2.08 -8.59 -0.04
C PHE A 111 -2.18 -7.11 0.33
N ILE A 112 -3.37 -6.53 0.36
CA ILE A 112 -3.53 -5.15 0.83
C ILE A 112 -3.11 -5.03 2.30
N ALA A 113 -3.56 -5.94 3.16
CA ALA A 113 -3.23 -5.93 4.58
C ALA A 113 -1.73 -6.11 4.83
N VAL A 114 -1.07 -7.07 4.18
CA VAL A 114 0.32 -7.43 4.50
C VAL A 114 1.33 -6.64 3.68
N LEU A 115 1.05 -6.39 2.40
CA LEU A 115 2.00 -5.77 1.48
C LEU A 115 1.82 -4.26 1.39
N LEU A 116 0.59 -3.73 1.43
CA LEU A 116 0.35 -2.30 1.24
C LEU A 116 0.28 -1.52 2.55
N CYS A 117 -0.50 -2.00 3.53
CA CYS A 117 -0.71 -1.26 4.78
C CYS A 117 0.59 -0.98 5.57
N PRO A 118 1.55 -1.92 5.73
CA PRO A 118 2.74 -1.66 6.55
C PRO A 118 3.68 -0.62 5.92
N PRO A 119 4.05 -0.68 4.62
CA PRO A 119 4.82 0.40 3.99
C PRO A 119 4.14 1.75 4.07
N VAL A 120 2.81 1.81 3.87
CA VAL A 120 2.04 3.06 3.95
C VAL A 120 2.04 3.61 5.38
N PHE A 121 1.93 2.74 6.38
CA PHE A 121 2.01 3.10 7.79
C PHE A 121 3.38 3.72 8.12
N VAL A 122 4.47 3.04 7.74
CA VAL A 122 5.85 3.52 7.96
C VAL A 122 6.08 4.84 7.22
N LEU A 123 5.65 4.94 5.96
CA LEU A 123 5.74 6.17 5.17
C LEU A 123 5.00 7.32 5.86
N GLY A 124 3.78 7.07 6.34
CA GLY A 124 2.98 8.05 7.08
C GLY A 124 3.65 8.51 8.38
N ALA A 125 4.18 7.57 9.17
CA ALA A 125 4.86 7.88 10.42
C ALA A 125 6.14 8.71 10.20
N VAL A 126 7.01 8.26 9.28
CA VAL A 126 8.28 8.93 8.96
C VAL A 126 8.01 10.32 8.38
N ALA A 127 7.10 10.44 7.41
CA ALA A 127 6.79 11.73 6.80
C ALA A 127 6.12 12.70 7.79
N ALA A 128 5.27 12.20 8.70
CA ALA A 128 4.70 13.03 9.76
C ALA A 128 5.78 13.59 10.68
N LEU A 129 6.75 12.76 11.10
CA LEU A 129 7.86 13.17 11.96
C LEU A 129 8.79 14.19 11.27
N VAL A 130 9.14 13.93 10.00
CA VAL A 130 9.99 14.85 9.23
C VAL A 130 9.30 16.20 9.05
N MET A 131 7.99 16.21 8.78
CA MET A 131 7.24 17.46 8.58
C MET A 131 6.99 18.21 9.89
N SER A 132 6.77 17.52 11.01
CA SER A 132 6.61 18.19 12.32
C SER A 132 7.89 18.88 12.77
N ARG A 133 9.06 18.30 12.47
CA ARG A 133 10.36 18.95 12.72
C ARG A 133 10.61 20.18 11.83
N ARG A 134 10.08 20.18 10.61
CA ARG A 134 10.18 21.32 9.67
C ARG A 134 9.21 22.46 10.01
N HIS A 135 8.11 22.16 10.70
CA HIS A 135 7.08 23.13 11.09
C HIS A 135 6.64 22.93 12.55
N PRO A 136 7.42 23.42 13.54
CA PRO A 136 7.20 23.16 14.97
C PRO A 136 5.94 23.82 15.60
N GLY A 137 4.99 24.34 14.82
CA GLY A 137 3.82 25.08 15.33
C GLY A 137 2.46 24.68 14.73
N SER A 138 2.33 23.51 14.09
CA SER A 138 1.09 23.07 13.41
C SER A 138 0.34 21.94 14.10
#